data_AF-A0A6G3XLC4-F1
#
_entry.id   AF-A0A6G3XLC4-F1
#
_cell.length_a   1.000
_cell.length_b   1.000
_cell.length_c   1.000
_cell.angle_alpha   90.00
_cell.angle_beta   90.00
_cell.angle_gamma   90.00
#
_symmetry.space_group_name_H-M   'P 1'
#
loop_
_entity.id
_entity.type
_entity.pdbx_description
1 polymer ?
#
loop_
_entity_poly.entity_id
_entity_poly.type
_entity_poly.pdbx_seq_one_letter_code
_entity_poly.pdbx_strand_id
1 'polypeptide(L)'
;NGIDWHVSHGAPAHTVDDEVTIKVQLKCTYQIPPHPAGGAFSFTLDNAHLVKLARTPVSVHKILVVMIVPRSQDDWLRAGPGGLALRHCCYWTNLAGHAVTGRYRTTVRIPTSRIFDDRA
;
A
#
# COMPACT_ATOMS: atom_id res chain seq x y z
N ASN A 1 -11.42 -11.44 0.57
CA ASN A 1 -11.59 -10.15 -0.16
C ASN A 1 -10.29 -9.43 -0.48
N GLY A 2 -9.18 -9.78 0.19
CA GLY A 2 -7.87 -9.17 -0.05
C GLY A 2 -7.77 -7.74 0.49
N ILE A 3 -8.79 -7.25 1.18
CA ILE A 3 -8.73 -6.02 1.94
C ILE A 3 -8.33 -6.43 3.35
N ASP A 4 -7.31 -5.76 3.87
CA ASP A 4 -6.71 -6.08 5.15
C ASP A 4 -7.22 -5.09 6.20
N TRP A 5 -7.22 -3.79 5.90
CA TRP A 5 -7.65 -2.73 6.82
C TRP A 5 -8.70 -1.79 6.19
N HIS A 6 -9.53 -1.20 7.05
CA HIS A 6 -10.37 -0.06 6.72
C HIS A 6 -9.90 1.13 7.56
N VAL A 7 -9.68 2.28 6.93
CA VAL A 7 -9.35 3.53 7.61
C VAL A 7 -10.51 4.49 7.38
N SER A 8 -11.10 4.95 8.47
CA SER A 8 -12.17 5.94 8.47
C SER A 8 -11.67 7.23 9.09
N HIS A 9 -12.05 8.36 8.49
CA HIS A 9 -11.78 9.69 9.01
C HIS A 9 -13.06 10.50 8.96
N GLY A 10 -13.40 11.17 10.05
CA GLY A 10 -14.47 12.16 10.09
C GLY A 10 -13.92 13.55 10.31
N ALA A 11 -14.47 14.54 9.62
CA ALA A 11 -14.11 15.94 9.79
C ALA A 11 -15.32 16.87 9.60
N PRO A 12 -15.43 17.96 10.37
CA PRO A 12 -16.51 18.94 10.21
C PRO A 12 -16.56 19.62 8.83
N ALA A 13 -15.46 19.56 8.07
CA ALA A 13 -15.35 20.14 6.74
C ALA A 13 -15.89 19.24 5.62
N HIS A 14 -16.32 18.01 5.93
CA HIS A 14 -16.94 17.15 4.94
C HIS A 14 -18.27 17.72 4.46
N THR A 15 -18.53 17.66 3.16
CA THR A 15 -19.70 18.30 2.52
C THR A 15 -20.80 17.33 2.13
N VAL A 16 -20.56 16.02 2.21
CA VAL A 16 -21.50 14.97 1.78
C VAL A 16 -21.71 13.95 2.89
N ASP A 17 -20.65 13.27 3.33
CA ASP A 17 -20.69 12.29 4.43
C ASP A 17 -19.80 12.76 5.59
N ASP A 18 -20.27 12.67 6.83
CA ASP A 18 -19.50 13.06 8.02
C ASP A 18 -18.23 12.21 8.23
N GLU A 19 -18.13 11.07 7.53
CA GLU A 19 -17.02 10.12 7.58
C GLU A 19 -16.67 9.64 6.16
N VAL A 20 -15.37 9.57 5.87
CA VAL A 20 -14.83 8.94 4.65
C VAL A 20 -14.07 7.68 5.03
N THR A 21 -14.42 6.57 4.38
CA THR A 21 -13.70 5.29 4.53
C THR A 21 -12.85 4.99 3.30
N ILE A 22 -11.61 4.54 3.52
CA ILE A 22 -10.74 3.94 2.51
C ILE A 22 -10.45 2.49 2.90
N LYS A 23 -10.52 1.59 1.92
CA LYS A 23 -10.11 0.19 2.08
C LYS A 23 -8.66 -0.01 1.67
N VAL A 24 -7.87 -0.63 2.51
CA VAL A 24 -6.45 -0.86 2.29
C VAL A 24 -6.22 -2.35 2.03
N GLN A 25 -5.61 -2.67 0.89
CA GLN A 25 -4.97 -3.97 0.68
C GLN A 25 -3.49 -3.84 1.05
N LEU A 26 -3.04 -4.59 2.03
CA LEU A 26 -1.65 -4.62 2.47
C LEU A 26 -0.94 -5.83 1.87
N LYS A 27 0.24 -5.59 1.31
CA LYS A 27 1.17 -6.62 0.86
C LYS A 27 2.52 -6.39 1.53
N CYS A 28 3.23 -7.48 1.75
CA CYS A 28 4.56 -7.46 2.34
C CYS A 28 5.51 -8.24 1.43
N THR A 29 6.72 -7.74 1.21
CA THR A 29 7.72 -8.40 0.37
C THR A 29 9.15 -8.15 0.84
N TYR A 30 9.97 -9.19 0.78
CA TYR A 30 11.43 -9.11 0.94
C TYR A 30 12.18 -9.13 -0.40
N GLN A 31 11.45 -9.28 -1.52
CA GLN A 31 12.04 -9.42 -2.85
C GLN A 31 12.51 -8.09 -3.44
N ILE A 32 12.14 -6.98 -2.80
CA ILE A 32 12.51 -5.62 -3.21
C ILE A 32 13.56 -5.12 -2.22
N PRO A 33 14.67 -4.54 -2.69
CA PRO A 33 15.67 -3.99 -1.80
C PRO A 33 15.06 -2.86 -0.95
N PRO A 34 15.48 -2.72 0.31
CA PRO A 34 14.89 -1.77 1.25
C PRO A 34 15.03 -0.29 0.88
N HIS A 35 15.97 0.02 0.01
CA HIS A 35 16.10 1.32 -0.64
C HIS A 35 16.04 1.10 -2.15
N PRO A 36 14.83 1.00 -2.75
CA PRO A 36 14.70 0.79 -4.17
C PRO A 36 15.37 1.97 -4.91
N ALA A 37 16.29 1.65 -5.82
CA ALA A 37 16.91 2.67 -6.64
C ALA A 37 15.86 3.35 -7.54
N GLY A 38 15.83 4.68 -7.52
CA GLY A 38 14.94 5.49 -8.37
C GLY A 38 13.59 5.83 -7.75
N GLY A 39 12.76 6.52 -8.53
CA GLY A 39 11.49 7.09 -8.07
C GLY A 39 10.34 6.09 -7.91
N ALA A 40 10.53 4.81 -8.26
CA ALA A 40 9.51 3.77 -8.12
C ALA A 40 10.11 2.35 -8.20
N PHE A 41 9.40 1.37 -7.64
CA PHE A 41 9.71 -0.05 -7.78
C PHE A 41 8.57 -0.84 -8.44
N SER A 42 8.88 -2.00 -8.98
CA SER A 42 7.91 -2.88 -9.63
C SER A 42 7.33 -3.88 -8.63
N PHE A 43 6.00 -4.05 -8.65
CA PHE A 43 5.31 -5.03 -7.82
C PHE A 43 4.29 -5.81 -8.66
N THR A 44 4.33 -7.13 -8.57
CA THR A 44 3.48 -8.00 -9.39
C THR A 44 2.27 -8.46 -8.60
N LEU A 45 1.08 -8.22 -9.14
CA LEU A 45 -0.20 -8.65 -8.59
C LEU A 45 -0.83 -9.74 -9.46
N ASP A 46 -1.52 -10.67 -8.84
CA ASP A 46 -2.49 -11.50 -9.56
C ASP A 46 -3.62 -10.62 -10.11
N ASN A 47 -4.03 -10.89 -11.33
CA ASN A 47 -5.04 -10.08 -12.02
C ASN A 47 -6.37 -10.03 -11.24
N ALA A 48 -6.72 -11.10 -10.52
CA ALA A 48 -7.90 -11.13 -9.65
C ALA A 48 -7.85 -10.11 -8.51
N HIS A 49 -6.65 -9.78 -8.00
CA HIS A 49 -6.47 -8.71 -7.01
C HIS A 49 -6.47 -7.34 -7.68
N LEU A 50 -5.76 -7.19 -8.80
CA LEU A 50 -5.71 -5.93 -9.55
C LEU A 50 -7.10 -5.46 -9.98
N VAL A 51 -7.93 -6.34 -10.54
CA VAL A 51 -9.32 -6.01 -10.96
C VAL A 51 -10.15 -5.44 -9.80
N LYS A 52 -9.92 -5.89 -8.57
CA LYS A 52 -10.65 -5.40 -7.40
C LYS A 52 -10.17 -4.02 -6.95
N LEU A 53 -8.87 -3.76 -7.05
CA LEU A 53 -8.24 -2.48 -6.72
C LEU A 53 -8.48 -1.43 -7.81
N ALA A 54 -8.52 -1.84 -9.07
CA ALA A 54 -8.67 -0.96 -10.23
C ALA A 54 -10.11 -0.59 -10.57
N ARG A 55 -11.10 -1.18 -9.88
CA ARG A 55 -12.51 -0.89 -10.11
C ARG A 55 -12.80 0.61 -9.92
N THR A 56 -13.45 1.21 -10.91
CA THR A 56 -13.90 2.59 -10.90
C THR A 56 -15.14 2.73 -11.81
N PRO A 57 -16.15 3.56 -11.47
CA PRO A 57 -16.28 4.30 -10.21
C PRO A 57 -16.58 3.36 -9.02
N VAL A 58 -16.29 3.82 -7.79
CA VAL A 58 -16.58 3.12 -6.53
C VAL A 58 -17.01 4.12 -5.46
N SER A 59 -17.97 3.74 -4.61
CA SER A 59 -18.35 4.57 -3.44
C SER A 59 -17.29 4.55 -2.35
N VAL A 60 -16.55 3.44 -2.20
CA VAL A 60 -15.48 3.31 -1.22
C VAL A 60 -14.16 3.06 -1.96
N HIS A 61 -13.26 4.04 -1.90
CA HIS A 61 -11.96 3.98 -2.54
C HIS A 61 -11.06 2.92 -1.91
N LYS A 62 -10.11 2.43 -2.72
CA LYS A 62 -9.17 1.39 -2.30
C LYS A 62 -7.76 1.79 -2.67
N ILE A 63 -6.82 1.50 -1.78
CA ILE A 63 -5.39 1.68 -2.04
C ILE A 63 -4.64 0.36 -1.84
N LEU A 64 -3.56 0.22 -2.58
CA LEU A 64 -2.55 -0.80 -2.32
C LEU A 64 -1.47 -0.18 -1.44
N VAL A 65 -1.14 -0.85 -0.34
CA VAL A 65 0.04 -0.58 0.47
C VAL A 65 1.00 -1.76 0.34
N VAL A 66 2.26 -1.48 0.00
CA VAL A 66 3.33 -2.48 -0.07
C VAL A 66 4.40 -2.14 0.95
N MET A 67 4.53 -3.00 1.95
CA MET A 67 5.61 -2.98 2.94
C MET A 67 6.82 -3.73 2.38
N ILE A 68 7.96 -3.04 2.34
CA ILE A 68 9.25 -3.70 2.10
C ILE A 68 9.79 -4.13 3.46
N VAL A 69 10.20 -5.39 3.58
CA VAL A 69 10.78 -5.94 4.81
C VAL A 69 12.16 -6.54 4.56
N PRO A 70 13.04 -6.59 5.57
CA PRO A 70 14.27 -7.38 5.48
C PRO A 70 13.95 -8.87 5.27
N ARG A 71 14.92 -9.60 4.70
CA ARG A 71 14.76 -11.05 4.49
C ARG A 71 14.72 -11.84 5.79
N SER A 72 15.53 -11.46 6.78
CA SER A 72 15.50 -12.06 8.11
C SER A 72 14.42 -11.38 8.95
N GLN A 73 13.59 -12.16 9.65
CA GLN A 73 12.55 -11.63 10.52
C GLN A 73 13.13 -10.91 11.75
N ASP A 74 14.28 -11.37 12.24
CA ASP A 74 15.00 -10.74 13.36
C ASP A 74 15.45 -9.32 13.03
N ASP A 75 15.53 -9.01 11.74
CA ASP A 75 15.88 -7.69 11.24
C ASP A 75 14.67 -6.75 11.13
N TRP A 76 13.44 -7.22 11.34
CA TRP A 76 12.22 -6.42 11.13
C TRP A 76 12.03 -5.36 12.22
N LEU A 77 12.39 -5.71 13.46
CA LEU A 77 12.13 -4.91 14.64
C LEU A 77 13.39 -4.88 15.50
N ARG A 78 13.81 -3.69 15.92
CA ARG A 78 14.88 -3.54 16.92
C ARG A 78 14.31 -2.87 18.16
N ALA A 79 14.32 -3.60 19.27
CA ALA A 79 13.99 -3.07 20.58
C ALA A 79 15.28 -2.81 21.37
N GLY A 80 15.40 -1.63 21.95
CA GLY A 80 16.49 -1.28 22.85
C GLY A 80 16.06 -0.25 23.89
N PRO A 81 16.93 0.07 24.87
CA PRO A 81 16.59 1.02 25.94
C PRO A 81 16.16 2.41 25.44
N GLY A 82 16.62 2.82 24.25
CA GLY A 82 16.27 4.09 23.61
C GLY A 82 14.99 4.06 22.77
N GLY A 83 14.34 2.91 22.61
CA GLY A 83 13.07 2.80 21.89
C GLY A 83 12.94 1.57 21.00
N LEU A 84 11.84 1.56 20.26
CA LEU A 84 11.45 0.52 19.32
C LEU A 84 11.51 1.06 17.88
N ALA A 85 12.29 0.41 17.03
CA ALA A 85 12.41 0.77 15.61
C ALA A 85 11.89 -0.36 14.72
N LEU A 86 10.83 -0.08 13.96
CA LEU A 86 10.38 -0.92 12.84
C LEU A 86 11.21 -0.56 11.61
N ARG A 87 11.77 -1.56 10.92
CA ARG A 87 12.68 -1.34 9.79
C ARG A 87 11.97 -1.32 8.45
N HIS A 88 12.37 -0.35 7.63
CA HIS A 88 11.85 -0.04 6.28
C HIS A 88 10.43 0.53 6.27
N CYS A 89 9.95 0.87 5.08
CA CYS A 89 8.75 1.69 4.89
C CYS A 89 7.66 0.93 4.14
N CYS A 90 6.42 1.32 4.45
CA CYS A 90 5.25 1.04 3.63
C CYS A 90 5.13 2.11 2.55
N TYR A 91 4.80 1.71 1.32
CA TYR A 91 4.55 2.63 0.21
C TYR A 91 3.14 2.41 -0.32
N TRP A 92 2.44 3.48 -0.69
CA TRP A 92 1.05 3.39 -1.13
C TRP A 92 0.82 3.87 -2.56
N THR A 93 -0.17 3.30 -3.23
CA THR A 93 -0.68 3.80 -4.51
C THR A 93 -2.17 3.50 -4.70
N ASN A 94 -2.86 4.41 -5.37
CA ASN A 94 -4.19 4.17 -5.91
C ASN A 94 -4.07 3.52 -7.31
N LEU A 95 -4.81 2.44 -7.55
CA LEU A 95 -4.81 1.71 -8.82
C LEU A 95 -6.14 1.84 -9.58
N ALA A 96 -7.05 2.71 -9.16
CA ALA A 96 -8.31 2.97 -9.86
C ALA A 96 -8.06 3.24 -11.36
N GLY A 97 -8.76 2.50 -12.23
CA GLY A 97 -8.61 2.58 -13.68
C GLY A 97 -7.37 1.89 -14.27
N HIS A 98 -6.50 1.29 -13.45
CA HIS A 98 -5.30 0.62 -13.95
C HIS A 98 -5.66 -0.64 -14.76
N ALA A 99 -5.15 -0.72 -15.99
CA ALA A 99 -5.41 -1.86 -16.88
C ALA A 99 -4.68 -3.13 -16.41
N VAL A 100 -5.31 -4.28 -16.67
CA VAL A 100 -4.66 -5.60 -16.61
C VAL A 100 -3.88 -5.79 -17.90
N THR A 101 -2.58 -6.05 -17.81
CA THR A 101 -1.71 -6.15 -19.00
C THR A 101 -1.15 -7.55 -19.25
N GLY A 102 -1.02 -8.39 -18.22
CA GLY A 102 -0.57 -9.77 -18.37
C GLY A 102 -1.71 -10.81 -18.33
N ARG A 103 -1.40 -12.06 -18.68
CA ARG A 103 -2.39 -13.15 -18.74
C ARG A 103 -2.97 -13.53 -17.37
N TYR A 104 -2.10 -13.69 -16.38
CA TYR A 104 -2.49 -14.08 -15.01
C TYR A 104 -2.07 -13.07 -13.95
N ARG A 105 -0.99 -12.33 -14.24
CA ARG A 105 -0.37 -11.36 -13.35
C ARG A 105 -0.04 -10.10 -14.10
N THR A 106 -0.14 -8.97 -13.41
CA THR A 106 0.20 -7.64 -13.94
C THR A 106 1.19 -6.97 -12.99
N THR A 107 2.25 -6.41 -13.55
CA THR A 107 3.23 -5.63 -12.81
C THR A 107 2.81 -4.16 -12.78
N VAL A 108 2.70 -3.60 -11.58
CA VAL A 108 2.42 -2.17 -11.35
C VAL A 108 3.67 -1.47 -10.83
N ARG A 109 3.75 -0.15 -11.01
CA ARG A 109 4.84 0.68 -10.52
C ARG A 109 4.39 1.43 -9.26
N ILE A 110 5.16 1.31 -8.18
CA ILE A 110 4.86 1.91 -6.88
C ILE A 110 5.88 3.01 -6.59
N PRO A 111 5.46 4.28 -6.47
CA PRO A 111 6.36 5.40 -6.23
C PRO A 111 7.04 5.32 -4.85
N THR A 112 8.34 5.59 -4.79
CA THR A 112 9.10 5.65 -3.52
C THR A 112 8.85 6.95 -2.74
N SER A 113 8.28 7.97 -3.38
CA SER A 113 7.87 9.22 -2.72
C SER A 113 6.56 9.11 -1.92
N ARG A 114 5.78 8.05 -2.12
CA ARG A 114 4.49 7.84 -1.44
C ARG A 114 4.66 6.94 -0.22
N ILE A 115 5.39 7.41 0.78
CA ILE A 115 5.51 6.72 2.06
C ILE A 115 4.13 6.73 2.72
N PHE A 116 3.72 5.59 3.27
CA PHE A 116 2.50 5.46 4.07
C PHE A 116 2.86 5.77 5.52
N ASP A 117 2.94 7.06 5.83
CA ASP A 117 3.16 7.61 7.18
C ASP A 117 2.04 8.59 7.56
N ASP A 118 2.13 9.12 8.78
CA ASP A 118 1.20 10.12 9.34
C ASP A 118 1.64 11.56 9.06
N ARG A 119 2.67 11.76 8.24
CA ARG A 119 3.19 13.09 7.92
C ARG A 119 2.37 13.71 6.79
N ALA A 120 1.56 14.69 7.17
CA ALA A 120 0.80 15.55 6.25
C ALA A 120 1.67 16.69 5.69
#